data_AF-A0A956DCG8-F1
#
_entry.id   AF-A0A956DCG8-F1
#
_cell.length_a   1.000
_cell.length_b   1.000
_cell.length_c   1.000
_cell.angle_alpha   90.00
_cell.angle_beta   90.00
_cell.angle_gamma   90.00
#
_symmetry.space_group_name_H-M   'P 1'
#
loop_
_entity.id
_entity.type
_entity.pdbx_description
1 polymer ?
#
loop_
_entity_poly.entity_id
_entity_poly.type
_entity_poly.pdbx_seq_one_letter_code
_entity_poly.pdbx_strand_id
1 'polypeptide(L)'
;MSTESTVERELLRLMISQTGVAAAVTVALTVLVAVAIGPDVRPDHLALWLGATIGISVVRAAVAWRLTRHEPPKSAVKQWRLAFVGLAGVAGSTVGLSTVLFMRPDMPEVFSVVALLVTGVTAGASSSLSSDHRAFVAYATGALGPAAVLFVLTGGAMAIGGVIVVIFWFAAVTFVRRTQRMAADLIRTRHEKEGLITQLTEQTDAAIAARERAEDADVAKSRFLAAASHDLRQPLHAQTLFVAALKRTPQDDRAKRLVAQIEESNRALGSLLDALLDVSRLDAGALVPEVTGFPLDELFDAIRREMAPLAAERGLRFRVVATPYWVRSDRMMLARVLTNLVSNAVRYTREGGVLVLARPGEDGGVRIQVVDTGPGIAREHREDVFVEFRQLHNPERDRRHGLGLGLAIVRRIA
;
A
#
# COMPACT_ATOMS: atom_id res chain seq x y z
N MET A 1 -0.87 17.82 18.70
CA MET A 1 0.38 18.44 19.20
C MET A 1 1.14 18.94 17.98
N SER A 2 1.57 20.21 17.88
CA SER A 2 2.25 20.66 16.65
C SER A 2 3.64 20.02 16.57
N THR A 3 4.01 19.51 15.39
CA THR A 3 5.29 18.85 15.11
C THR A 3 6.48 19.70 15.55
N GLU A 4 6.38 21.02 15.38
CA GLU A 4 7.38 22.01 15.78
C GLU A 4 7.64 22.01 17.30
N SER A 5 6.58 21.90 18.12
CA SER A 5 6.70 21.86 19.58
C SER A 5 7.29 20.55 20.12
N THR A 6 7.31 19.49 19.30
CA THR A 6 7.93 18.21 19.62
C THR A 6 9.41 18.25 19.30
N VAL A 7 9.76 18.73 18.11
CA VAL A 7 11.15 18.92 17.66
C VAL A 7 11.92 19.80 18.64
N GLU A 8 11.35 20.94 19.05
CA GLU A 8 12.01 21.85 20.00
C GLU A 8 12.30 21.20 21.36
N ARG A 9 11.40 20.33 21.84
CA ARG A 9 11.58 19.63 23.12
C ARG A 9 12.64 18.54 23.02
N GLU A 10 12.67 17.83 21.91
CA GLU A 10 13.65 16.76 21.69
C GLU A 10 15.07 17.33 21.55
N LEU A 11 15.22 18.45 20.83
CA LEU A 11 16.47 19.21 20.78
C LEU A 11 16.92 19.70 22.17
N LEU A 12 16.00 20.21 22.99
CA LEU A 12 16.31 20.63 24.37
C LEU A 12 16.78 19.45 25.23
N ARG A 13 16.13 18.28 25.13
CA ARG A 13 16.54 17.07 25.86
C ARG A 13 17.93 16.59 25.43
N LEU A 14 18.22 16.63 24.12
CA LEU A 14 19.56 16.32 23.59
C LEU A 14 20.63 17.29 24.12
N MET A 15 20.32 18.58 24.24
CA MET A 15 21.24 19.56 24.86
C MET A 15 21.54 19.21 26.32
N ILE A 16 20.50 18.89 27.09
CA ILE A 16 20.62 18.61 28.52
C ILE A 16 21.47 17.35 28.75
N SER A 17 21.23 16.28 27.98
CA SER A 17 21.95 15.01 28.15
C SER A 17 23.44 15.13 27.83
N GLN A 18 23.82 15.98 26.88
CA GLN A 18 25.22 16.17 26.50
C GLN A 18 25.99 17.16 27.40
N THR A 19 25.28 18.01 28.14
CA THR A 19 25.90 19.08 28.95
C THR A 19 26.81 18.55 30.05
N GLY A 20 26.42 17.47 30.74
CA GLY A 20 27.22 16.89 31.83
C GLY A 20 28.57 16.34 31.37
N VAL A 21 28.57 15.58 30.27
CA VAL A 21 29.79 15.01 29.68
C VAL A 21 30.72 16.12 29.19
N ALA A 22 30.17 17.13 28.51
CA ALA A 22 30.95 18.27 28.03
C ALA A 22 31.59 19.08 29.17
N ALA A 23 30.87 19.29 30.27
CA ALA A 23 31.39 19.95 31.46
C ALA A 23 32.54 19.16 32.10
N ALA A 24 32.39 17.83 32.24
CA ALA A 24 33.43 16.97 32.79
C ALA A 24 34.71 16.98 31.95
N VAL A 25 34.58 16.85 30.63
CA VAL A 25 35.72 16.92 29.69
C VAL A 25 36.42 18.27 29.75
N THR A 26 35.65 19.36 29.79
CA THR A 26 36.22 20.72 29.90
C THR A 26 37.01 20.88 31.19
N VAL A 27 36.47 20.45 32.33
CA VAL A 27 37.17 20.51 33.62
C VAL A 27 38.43 19.66 33.60
N ALA A 28 38.37 18.43 33.09
CA ALA A 28 39.53 17.54 33.01
C ALA A 28 40.66 18.14 32.16
N LEU A 29 40.35 18.67 30.97
CA LEU A 29 41.33 19.33 30.11
C LEU A 29 41.90 20.61 30.75
N THR A 30 41.06 21.38 31.44
CA THR A 30 41.48 22.62 32.13
C THR A 30 42.45 22.30 33.27
N VAL A 31 42.16 21.27 34.08
CA VAL A 31 43.07 20.82 35.15
C VAL A 31 44.38 20.33 34.56
N LEU A 32 44.33 19.51 33.51
CA LEU A 32 45.53 19.00 32.85
C LEU A 32 46.42 20.14 32.34
N VAL A 33 45.84 21.14 31.68
CA VAL A 33 46.58 22.32 31.22
C VAL A 33 47.12 23.12 32.40
N ALA A 34 46.36 23.27 33.47
CA ALA A 34 46.83 23.99 34.65
C ALA A 34 48.04 23.32 35.30
N VAL A 35 48.09 21.98 35.32
CA VAL A 35 49.28 21.23 35.76
C VAL A 35 50.45 21.44 34.79
N ALA A 36 50.19 21.41 33.48
CA ALA A 36 51.24 21.51 32.47
C ALA A 36 51.95 22.88 32.46
N ILE A 37 51.20 23.99 32.60
CA ILE A 37 51.76 25.35 32.56
C ILE A 37 52.08 25.92 33.94
N GLY A 38 51.66 25.22 35.01
CA GLY A 38 51.73 25.71 36.39
C GLY A 38 53.10 26.18 36.87
N PRO A 39 54.22 25.51 36.51
CA PRO A 39 55.56 25.97 36.88
C PRO A 39 55.96 27.31 36.26
N ASP A 40 55.42 27.63 35.09
CA ASP A 40 55.88 28.76 34.25
C ASP A 40 54.98 30.00 34.37
N VAL A 41 53.82 29.89 35.02
CA VAL A 41 52.83 30.97 35.14
C VAL A 41 52.58 31.39 36.57
N ARG A 42 52.01 32.58 36.76
CA ARG A 42 51.72 33.09 38.10
C ARG A 42 50.61 32.26 38.78
N PRO A 43 50.80 31.80 40.03
CA PRO A 43 49.81 30.98 40.74
C PRO A 43 48.45 31.65 40.95
N ASP A 44 48.41 32.97 41.12
CA ASP A 44 47.18 33.75 41.30
C ASP A 44 46.32 33.77 40.03
N HIS A 45 46.94 33.95 38.86
CA HIS A 45 46.25 33.86 37.57
C HIS A 45 45.72 32.45 37.30
N LEU A 46 46.50 31.43 37.66
CA LEU A 46 46.12 30.03 37.52
C LEU A 46 44.91 29.67 38.39
N ALA A 47 44.92 30.08 39.67
CA ALA A 47 43.82 29.85 40.61
C ALA A 47 42.53 30.56 40.16
N LEU A 48 42.64 31.81 39.69
CA LEU A 48 41.50 32.58 39.16
C LEU A 48 40.86 31.87 37.97
N TRP A 49 41.67 31.46 36.99
CA TRP A 49 41.18 30.82 35.77
C TRP A 49 40.57 29.43 36.03
N LEU A 50 41.23 28.62 36.85
CA LEU A 50 40.75 27.29 37.24
C LEU A 50 39.43 27.41 38.03
N GLY A 51 39.38 28.31 39.01
CA GLY A 51 38.17 28.57 39.80
C GLY A 51 36.99 29.03 38.95
N ALA A 52 37.22 29.96 38.02
CA ALA A 52 36.18 30.43 37.10
C ALA A 52 35.65 29.29 36.20
N THR A 53 36.53 28.47 35.63
CA THR A 53 36.17 27.39 34.70
C THR A 53 35.45 26.23 35.41
N ILE A 54 35.90 25.85 36.60
CA ILE A 54 35.23 24.84 37.43
C ILE A 54 33.86 25.38 37.89
N GLY A 55 33.82 26.63 38.37
CA GLY A 55 32.58 27.26 38.85
C GLY A 55 31.48 27.29 37.79
N ILE A 56 31.79 27.76 36.57
CA ILE A 56 30.79 27.77 35.49
C ILE A 56 30.38 26.36 35.06
N SER A 57 31.30 25.39 35.10
CA SER A 57 31.00 23.99 34.78
C SER A 57 30.04 23.37 35.79
N VAL A 58 30.22 23.65 37.09
CA VAL A 58 29.31 23.22 38.15
C VAL A 58 27.93 23.84 37.99
N VAL A 59 27.86 25.16 37.73
CA VAL A 59 26.58 25.85 37.49
C VAL A 59 25.84 25.23 36.30
N ARG A 60 26.53 25.00 35.18
CA ARG A 60 25.93 24.37 33.99
C ARG A 60 25.44 22.96 34.27
N ALA A 61 26.22 22.14 34.98
CA ALA A 61 25.82 20.79 35.37
C ALA A 61 24.60 20.81 36.31
N ALA A 62 24.56 21.72 37.28
CA ALA A 62 23.43 21.88 38.20
C ALA A 62 22.15 22.30 37.47
N VAL A 63 22.25 23.23 36.52
CA VAL A 63 21.12 23.65 35.67
C VAL A 63 20.62 22.49 34.81
N ALA A 64 21.51 21.76 34.14
CA ALA A 64 21.15 20.60 33.32
C ALA A 64 20.47 19.52 34.16
N TRP A 65 21.03 19.20 35.34
CA TRP A 65 20.45 18.23 36.28
C TRP A 65 19.09 18.67 36.82
N ARG A 66 18.88 19.96 37.07
CA ARG A 66 17.56 20.48 37.46
C ARG A 66 16.53 20.26 36.35
N LEU A 67 16.91 20.50 35.10
CA LEU A 67 16.04 20.35 33.93
C LEU A 67 15.74 18.89 33.57
N THR A 68 16.61 17.93 33.90
CA THR A 68 16.27 16.50 33.77
C THR A 68 15.25 16.04 34.80
N ARG A 69 15.24 16.65 36.00
CA ARG A 69 14.29 16.31 37.07
C ARG A 69 12.96 17.05 36.97
N HIS A 70 12.96 18.27 36.44
CA HIS A 70 11.78 19.11 36.32
C HIS A 70 11.72 19.67 34.90
N GLU A 71 10.89 19.07 34.05
CA GLU A 71 10.70 19.60 32.70
C GLU A 71 10.05 20.99 32.77
N PRO A 72 10.63 22.00 32.08
CA PRO A 72 10.08 23.33 32.11
C PRO A 72 8.70 23.37 31.43
N PRO A 73 7.74 24.18 31.94
CA PRO A 73 6.48 24.40 31.25
C PRO A 73 6.73 25.01 29.88
N LYS A 74 5.84 24.74 28.90
CA LYS A 74 5.99 25.17 27.50
C LYS A 74 6.27 26.67 27.36
N SER A 75 5.64 27.50 28.18
CA SER A 75 5.83 28.96 28.19
C SER A 75 7.24 29.40 28.58
N ALA A 76 7.98 28.58 29.34
CA ALA A 76 9.31 28.90 29.84
C ALA A 76 10.45 28.37 28.96
N VAL A 77 10.18 27.52 27.96
CA VAL A 77 11.21 26.89 27.10
C VAL A 77 12.13 27.93 26.45
N LYS A 78 11.57 29.04 25.95
CA LYS A 78 12.33 30.13 25.33
C LYS A 78 13.28 30.83 26.31
N GLN A 79 12.84 31.05 27.56
CA GLN A 79 13.63 31.68 28.61
C GLN A 79 14.81 30.78 29.02
N TRP A 80 14.56 29.47 29.18
CA TRP A 80 15.61 28.50 29.49
C TRP A 80 16.64 28.36 28.38
N ARG A 81 16.21 28.39 27.11
CA ARG A 81 17.15 28.44 25.98
C ARG A 81 18.03 29.68 26.03
N LEU A 82 17.46 30.86 26.29
CA LEU A 82 18.24 32.09 26.41
C LEU A 82 19.24 32.03 27.59
N ALA A 83 18.82 31.51 28.74
CA ALA A 83 19.70 31.31 29.89
C ALA A 83 20.85 30.34 29.56
N PHE A 84 20.56 29.27 28.81
CA PHE A 84 21.57 28.31 28.37
C PHE A 84 22.58 28.93 27.39
N VAL A 85 22.12 29.79 26.48
CA VAL A 85 23.01 30.58 25.60
C VAL A 85 23.92 31.49 26.42
N GLY A 86 23.38 32.17 27.43
CA GLY A 86 24.17 33.01 28.34
C GLY A 86 25.23 32.21 29.09
N LEU A 87 24.86 31.09 29.70
CA LEU A 87 25.80 30.20 30.40
C LEU A 87 26.87 29.62 29.47
N ALA A 88 26.53 29.31 28.21
CA ALA A 88 27.48 28.87 27.21
C ALA A 88 28.47 30.00 26.85
N GLY A 89 28.00 31.24 26.70
CA GLY A 89 28.86 32.41 26.48
C GLY A 89 29.85 32.66 27.62
N VAL A 90 29.38 32.55 28.88
CA VAL A 90 30.26 32.66 30.06
C VAL A 90 31.30 31.54 30.07
N ALA A 91 30.89 30.29 29.80
CA ALA A 91 31.82 29.15 29.75
C ALA A 91 32.84 29.27 28.61
N GLY A 92 32.45 29.83 27.46
CA GLY A 92 33.39 30.16 26.38
C GLY A 92 34.38 31.23 26.82
N SER A 93 33.89 32.27 27.50
CA SER A 93 34.72 33.37 27.99
C SER A 93 35.73 32.94 29.05
N THR A 94 35.44 31.94 29.90
CA THR A 94 36.44 31.38 30.83
C THR A 94 37.54 30.64 30.08
N VAL A 95 37.24 29.98 28.97
CA VAL A 95 38.27 29.39 28.09
C VAL A 95 39.08 30.50 27.41
N GLY A 96 38.45 31.55 26.89
CA GLY A 96 39.14 32.69 26.27
C GLY A 96 39.98 33.51 27.25
N LEU A 97 39.63 33.54 28.53
CA LEU A 97 40.43 34.16 29.59
C LEU A 97 41.83 33.53 29.69
N SER A 98 41.98 32.23 29.39
CA SER A 98 43.30 31.58 29.35
C SER A 98 44.24 32.22 28.33
N THR A 99 43.72 32.64 27.18
CA THR A 99 44.49 33.36 26.16
C THR A 99 45.01 34.68 26.71
N VAL A 100 44.16 35.45 27.39
CA VAL A 100 44.56 36.76 27.93
C VAL A 100 45.61 36.63 29.03
N LEU A 101 45.48 35.61 29.89
CA LEU A 101 46.36 35.44 31.05
C LEU A 101 47.70 34.78 30.72
N PHE A 102 47.73 33.85 29.75
CA PHE A 102 48.84 32.92 29.57
C PHE A 102 49.47 32.91 28.18
N MET A 103 48.76 33.31 27.10
CA MET A 103 49.38 33.35 25.77
C MET A 103 50.30 34.55 25.65
N ARG A 104 51.59 34.33 25.88
CA ARG A 104 52.63 35.32 25.64
C ARG A 104 53.63 34.83 24.59
N PRO A 105 54.03 35.68 23.61
CA PRO A 105 54.93 35.26 22.54
C PRO A 105 56.33 34.82 23.01
N ASP A 106 56.76 35.26 24.18
CA ASP A 106 58.04 34.93 24.82
C ASP A 106 58.06 33.53 25.46
N MET A 107 56.91 32.87 25.62
CA MET A 107 56.78 31.53 26.21
C MET A 107 56.13 30.54 25.23
N PRO A 108 56.87 30.00 24.24
CA PRO A 108 56.31 29.21 23.14
C PRO A 108 55.64 27.89 23.57
N GLU A 109 56.12 27.29 24.65
CA GLU A 109 55.55 26.05 25.21
C GLU A 109 54.17 26.30 25.83
N VAL A 110 54.08 27.26 26.76
CA VAL A 110 52.82 27.72 27.37
C VAL A 110 51.83 28.19 26.30
N PHE A 111 52.32 28.95 25.31
CA PHE A 111 51.52 29.44 24.19
C PHE A 111 50.86 28.29 23.42
N SER A 112 51.62 27.26 23.06
CA SER A 112 51.14 26.12 22.26
C SER A 112 50.12 25.29 23.03
N VAL A 113 50.35 25.07 24.33
CA VAL A 113 49.42 24.33 25.20
C VAL A 113 48.08 25.08 25.32
N VAL A 114 48.12 26.39 25.53
CA VAL A 114 46.90 27.22 25.63
C VAL A 114 46.17 27.31 24.29
N ALA A 115 46.89 27.39 23.16
CA ALA A 115 46.31 27.37 21.83
C ALA A 115 45.55 26.06 21.55
N LEU A 116 46.16 24.93 21.93
CA LEU A 116 45.57 23.60 21.79
C LEU A 116 44.32 23.45 22.67
N LEU A 117 44.35 23.97 23.89
CA LEU A 117 43.17 23.98 24.77
C LEU A 117 42.01 24.76 24.15
N VAL A 118 42.26 26.00 23.76
CA VAL A 118 41.21 26.91 23.26
C VAL A 118 40.55 26.35 22.00
N THR A 119 41.36 25.87 21.06
CA THR A 119 40.86 25.24 19.81
C THR A 119 40.18 23.90 20.09
N GLY A 120 40.79 23.04 20.90
CA GLY A 120 40.30 21.69 21.20
C GLY A 120 38.98 21.69 21.97
N VAL A 121 38.85 22.51 23.02
CA VAL A 121 37.60 22.62 23.78
C VAL A 121 36.52 23.28 22.93
N THR A 122 36.85 24.25 22.08
CA THR A 122 35.88 24.83 21.13
C THR A 122 35.41 23.83 20.08
N ALA A 123 36.32 23.00 19.55
CA ALA A 123 35.95 21.91 18.66
C ALA A 123 35.06 20.88 19.37
N GLY A 124 35.39 20.49 20.60
CA GLY A 124 34.56 19.59 21.42
C GLY A 124 33.18 20.19 21.78
N ALA A 125 33.09 21.50 21.93
CA ALA A 125 31.82 22.18 22.17
C ALA A 125 30.88 22.10 20.95
N SER A 126 31.41 21.89 19.73
CA SER A 126 30.59 21.78 18.51
C SER A 126 29.66 20.57 18.53
N SER A 127 30.05 19.45 19.17
CA SER A 127 29.19 18.28 19.30
C SER A 127 28.12 18.46 20.38
N SER A 128 28.51 18.99 21.54
CA SER A 128 27.64 19.15 22.72
C SER A 128 26.65 20.33 22.64
N LEU A 129 26.96 21.36 21.84
CA LEU A 129 26.10 22.52 21.62
C LEU A 129 25.46 22.50 20.21
N SER A 130 25.59 21.39 19.47
CA SER A 130 25.08 21.26 18.09
C SER A 130 23.57 21.47 17.99
N SER A 131 22.83 21.14 19.04
CA SER A 131 21.37 21.25 19.11
C SER A 131 20.85 22.70 19.19
N ASP A 132 21.70 23.69 19.53
CA ASP A 132 21.38 25.12 19.44
C ASP A 132 22.59 25.94 18.99
N HIS A 133 22.61 26.32 17.69
CA HIS A 133 23.70 27.11 17.12
C HIS A 133 23.95 28.45 17.83
N ARG A 134 22.96 29.04 18.50
CA ARG A 134 23.15 30.32 19.20
C ARG A 134 24.02 30.13 20.44
N ALA A 135 23.84 29.02 21.16
CA ALA A 135 24.65 28.68 22.31
C ALA A 135 26.10 28.40 21.88
N PHE A 136 26.29 27.68 20.77
CA PHE A 136 27.61 27.47 20.20
C PHE A 136 28.28 28.77 19.74
N VAL A 137 27.56 29.66 19.05
CA VAL A 137 28.09 30.97 18.63
C VAL A 137 28.55 31.78 19.84
N ALA A 138 27.75 31.85 20.90
CA ALA A 138 28.11 32.56 22.13
C ALA A 138 29.37 31.96 22.78
N TYR A 139 29.44 30.62 22.89
CA TYR A 139 30.58 29.90 23.41
C TYR A 139 31.85 30.14 22.58
N ALA A 140 31.80 29.88 21.28
CA ALA A 140 32.94 29.97 20.38
C ALA A 140 33.47 31.40 20.27
N THR A 141 32.60 32.41 20.32
CA THR A 141 33.00 33.82 20.33
C THR A 141 33.73 34.18 21.62
N GLY A 142 33.23 33.73 22.77
CA GLY A 142 33.91 33.94 24.06
C GLY A 142 35.26 33.23 24.14
N ALA A 143 35.36 32.02 23.57
CA ALA A 143 36.58 31.20 23.63
C ALA A 143 37.66 31.68 22.64
N LEU A 144 37.29 31.97 21.39
CA LEU A 144 38.24 32.30 20.32
C LEU A 144 38.47 33.80 20.13
N GLY A 145 37.50 34.64 20.52
CA GLY A 145 37.56 36.08 20.32
C GLY A 145 38.80 36.75 20.92
N PRO A 146 39.13 36.48 22.21
CA PRO A 146 40.33 37.03 22.82
C PRO A 146 41.62 36.64 22.09
N ALA A 147 41.72 35.40 21.58
CA ALA A 147 42.86 34.94 20.80
C ALA A 147 42.98 35.68 19.46
N ALA A 148 41.87 35.86 18.74
CA ALA A 148 41.85 36.61 17.49
C ALA A 148 42.31 38.07 17.70
N VAL A 149 41.80 38.73 18.74
CA VAL A 149 42.19 40.11 19.09
C VAL A 149 43.66 40.19 19.47
N LEU A 150 44.14 39.31 20.36
CA LEU A 150 45.52 39.27 20.80
C LEU A 150 46.49 39.09 19.62
N PHE A 151 46.17 38.15 18.72
CA PHE A 151 47.00 37.85 17.55
C PHE A 151 47.09 39.03 16.57
N VAL A 152 45.98 39.74 16.34
CA VAL A 152 45.97 40.94 15.51
C VAL A 152 46.77 42.08 16.15
N LEU A 153 46.59 42.32 17.45
CA LEU A 153 47.31 43.37 18.18
C LEU A 153 48.81 43.11 18.30
N THR A 154 49.23 41.84 18.35
CA THR A 154 50.64 41.45 18.39
C THR A 154 51.34 41.72 17.04
N GLY A 155 50.60 41.71 15.93
CA GLY A 155 51.12 42.04 14.61
C GLY A 155 52.06 40.98 14.01
N GLY A 156 52.78 41.35 12.95
CA GLY A 156 53.74 40.45 12.27
C GLY A 156 53.10 39.16 11.76
N ALA A 157 53.83 38.04 11.85
CA ALA A 157 53.33 36.72 11.44
C ALA A 157 52.13 36.24 12.29
N MET A 158 51.97 36.74 13.51
CA MET A 158 50.86 36.37 14.41
C MET A 158 49.52 36.93 13.93
N ALA A 159 49.50 38.05 13.21
CA ALA A 159 48.28 38.59 12.62
C ALA A 159 47.60 37.61 11.66
N ILE A 160 48.38 36.77 10.95
CA ILE A 160 47.86 35.68 10.11
C ILE A 160 47.13 34.64 10.96
N GLY A 161 47.67 34.30 12.14
CA GLY A 161 47.00 33.44 13.11
C GLY A 161 45.63 33.98 13.51
N GLY A 162 45.50 35.30 13.69
CA GLY A 162 44.22 35.94 14.03
C GLY A 162 43.17 35.74 12.93
N VAL A 163 43.57 35.87 11.67
CA VAL A 163 42.72 35.58 10.51
C VAL A 163 42.31 34.10 10.47
N ILE A 164 43.25 33.17 10.73
CA ILE A 164 42.97 31.73 10.80
C ILE A 164 41.94 31.42 11.89
N VAL A 165 42.05 32.05 13.07
CA VAL A 165 41.07 31.87 14.16
C VAL A 165 39.67 32.35 13.75
N VAL A 166 39.57 33.47 13.03
CA VAL A 166 38.28 33.98 12.51
C VAL A 166 37.70 33.02 11.45
N ILE A 167 38.53 32.51 10.54
CA ILE A 167 38.12 31.51 9.55
C ILE A 167 37.65 30.22 10.25
N PHE A 168 38.39 29.74 11.25
CA PHE A 168 38.02 28.58 12.04
C PHE A 168 36.70 28.78 12.77
N TRP A 169 36.48 29.95 13.39
CA TRP A 169 35.21 30.31 14.01
C TRP A 169 34.06 30.26 13.00
N PHE A 170 34.23 30.84 11.81
CA PHE A 170 33.21 30.83 10.77
C PHE A 170 32.91 29.41 10.28
N ALA A 171 33.94 28.61 10.03
CA ALA A 171 33.81 27.20 9.64
C ALA A 171 33.08 26.38 10.72
N ALA A 172 33.43 26.56 11.99
CA ALA A 172 32.79 25.86 13.10
C ALA A 172 31.30 26.26 13.26
N VAL A 173 30.97 27.54 13.14
CA VAL A 173 29.58 28.03 13.21
C VAL A 173 28.73 27.50 12.06
N THR A 174 29.28 27.50 10.84
CA THR A 174 28.58 26.96 9.66
C THR A 174 28.37 25.45 9.77
N PHE A 175 29.38 24.70 10.25
CA PHE A 175 29.28 23.28 10.54
C PHE A 175 28.16 22.98 11.54
N VAL A 176 28.16 23.65 12.70
CA VAL A 176 27.13 23.44 13.73
C VAL A 176 25.72 23.81 13.23
N ARG A 177 25.57 24.92 12.50
CA ARG A 177 24.29 25.28 11.88
C ARG A 177 23.78 24.22 10.91
N ARG A 178 24.67 23.60 10.13
CA ARG A 178 24.31 22.53 9.20
C ARG A 178 23.89 21.27 9.95
N THR A 179 24.64 20.87 10.97
CA THR A 179 24.31 19.70 11.81
C THR A 179 22.98 19.87 12.52
N GLN A 180 22.68 21.06 13.04
CA GLN A 180 21.39 21.35 13.68
C GLN A 180 20.20 21.22 12.71
N ARG A 181 20.34 21.75 11.49
CA ARG A 181 19.28 21.65 10.45
C ARG A 181 19.02 20.20 10.08
N MET A 182 20.08 19.42 9.83
CA MET A 182 19.95 17.99 9.52
C MET A 182 19.26 17.21 10.64
N ALA A 183 19.58 17.49 11.90
CA ALA A 183 18.92 16.86 13.05
C ALA A 183 17.43 17.22 13.12
N ALA A 184 17.07 18.49 12.91
CA ALA A 184 15.67 18.92 12.90
C ALA A 184 14.87 18.29 11.75
N ASP A 185 15.45 18.24 10.55
CA ASP A 185 14.82 17.65 9.36
C ASP A 185 14.60 16.14 9.52
N LEU A 186 15.55 15.44 10.17
CA LEU A 186 15.43 14.01 10.46
C LEU A 186 14.25 13.72 11.41
N ILE A 187 14.12 14.49 12.49
CA ILE A 187 13.01 14.34 13.46
C ILE A 187 11.67 14.62 12.76
N ARG A 188 11.62 15.70 11.95
CA ARG A 188 10.41 16.05 11.20
C ARG A 188 10.00 14.94 10.22
N THR A 189 10.94 14.47 9.42
CA THR A 189 10.70 13.40 8.44
C THR A 189 10.25 12.11 9.11
N ARG A 190 10.81 11.78 10.28
CA ARG A 190 10.41 10.61 11.06
C ARG A 190 8.94 10.71 11.50
N HIS A 191 8.53 11.85 12.05
CA HIS A 191 7.14 12.05 12.47
C HIS A 191 6.16 12.07 11.30
N GLU A 192 6.54 12.68 10.17
CA GLU A 192 5.72 12.64 8.96
C GLU A 192 5.53 11.19 8.48
N LYS A 193 6.61 10.39 8.43
CA LYS A 193 6.54 8.98 8.06
C LYS A 193 5.69 8.14 9.01
N GLU A 194 5.84 8.32 10.32
CA GLU A 194 5.02 7.62 11.33
C GLU A 194 3.52 7.92 11.12
N GLY A 195 3.17 9.18 10.87
CA GLY A 195 1.78 9.57 10.58
C GLY A 195 1.22 8.95 9.29
N LEU A 196 2.01 8.91 8.22
CA LEU A 196 1.61 8.27 6.96
C LEU A 196 1.41 6.76 7.12
N ILE A 197 2.27 6.09 7.89
CA ILE A 197 2.15 4.65 8.15
C ILE A 197 0.83 4.36 8.87
N THR A 198 0.50 5.13 9.92
CA THR A 198 -0.78 4.95 10.62
C THR A 198 -1.98 5.11 9.69
N GLN A 199 -1.99 6.15 8.85
CA GLN A 199 -3.08 6.35 7.89
C GLN A 199 -3.18 5.23 6.86
N LEU A 200 -2.04 4.74 6.36
CA LEU A 200 -2.02 3.65 5.38
C LEU A 200 -2.55 2.35 5.98
N THR A 201 -2.20 2.05 7.23
CA THR A 201 -2.73 0.89 7.96
C THR A 201 -4.24 1.00 8.12
N GLU A 202 -4.76 2.15 8.59
CA GLU A 202 -6.21 2.37 8.74
C GLU A 202 -6.97 2.22 7.41
N GLN A 203 -6.43 2.74 6.31
CA GLN A 203 -7.03 2.57 4.98
C GLN A 203 -7.00 1.13 4.50
N THR A 204 -5.91 0.41 4.77
CA THR A 204 -5.76 -1.00 4.39
C THR A 204 -6.77 -1.87 5.15
N ASP A 205 -6.89 -1.66 6.46
CA ASP A 205 -7.86 -2.40 7.29
C ASP A 205 -9.30 -2.11 6.87
N ALA A 206 -9.63 -0.84 6.57
CA ALA A 206 -10.95 -0.46 6.06
C ALA A 206 -11.25 -1.11 4.70
N ALA A 207 -10.24 -1.20 3.81
CA ALA A 207 -10.37 -1.84 2.50
C ALA A 207 -10.57 -3.35 2.62
N ILE A 208 -9.83 -4.03 3.51
CA ILE A 208 -10.00 -5.46 3.79
C ILE A 208 -11.41 -5.72 4.32
N ALA A 209 -11.86 -4.97 5.33
CA ALA A 209 -13.20 -5.14 5.89
C ALA A 209 -14.33 -4.84 4.88
N ALA A 210 -14.10 -3.91 3.95
CA ALA A 210 -15.06 -3.63 2.87
C ALA A 210 -15.12 -4.77 1.85
N ARG A 211 -13.97 -5.35 1.51
CA ARG A 211 -13.86 -6.51 0.62
C ARG A 211 -14.54 -7.74 1.22
N GLU A 212 -14.26 -8.07 2.48
CA GLU A 212 -14.89 -9.19 3.18
C GLU A 212 -16.42 -9.06 3.21
N ARG A 213 -16.94 -7.86 3.50
CA ARG A 213 -18.39 -7.59 3.45
C ARG A 213 -18.99 -7.78 2.06
N ALA A 214 -18.26 -7.42 1.00
CA ALA A 214 -18.73 -7.62 -0.37
C ALA A 214 -18.75 -9.12 -0.74
N GLU A 215 -17.69 -9.85 -0.38
CA GLU A 215 -17.59 -11.30 -0.60
C GLU A 215 -18.70 -12.06 0.16
N ASP A 216 -18.93 -11.72 1.44
CA ASP A 216 -20.01 -12.31 2.24
C ASP A 216 -21.40 -12.02 1.64
N ALA A 217 -21.63 -10.80 1.16
CA ALA A 217 -22.89 -10.43 0.51
C ALA A 217 -23.11 -11.21 -0.79
N ASP A 218 -22.07 -11.43 -1.60
CA ASP A 218 -22.14 -12.22 -2.83
C ASP A 218 -22.40 -13.70 -2.53
N VAL A 219 -21.76 -14.28 -1.52
CA VAL A 219 -22.02 -15.66 -1.07
C VAL A 219 -23.46 -15.79 -0.56
N ALA A 220 -23.94 -14.84 0.24
CA ALA A 220 -25.30 -14.84 0.76
C ALA A 220 -26.34 -14.73 -0.37
N LYS A 221 -26.13 -13.82 -1.33
CA LYS A 221 -26.98 -13.66 -2.53
C LYS A 221 -27.04 -14.96 -3.33
N SER A 222 -25.89 -15.62 -3.50
CA SER A 222 -25.79 -16.89 -4.23
C SER A 222 -26.54 -18.02 -3.53
N ARG A 223 -26.39 -18.15 -2.20
CA ARG A 223 -27.14 -19.14 -1.40
C ARG A 223 -28.65 -18.87 -1.43
N PHE A 224 -29.06 -17.61 -1.35
CA PHE A 224 -30.47 -17.23 -1.44
C PHE A 224 -31.08 -17.63 -2.79
N LEU A 225 -30.40 -17.33 -3.90
CA LEU A 225 -30.85 -17.72 -5.24
C LEU A 225 -30.88 -19.24 -5.43
N ALA A 226 -29.90 -19.96 -4.87
CA ALA A 226 -29.87 -21.42 -4.89
C ALA A 226 -31.00 -22.07 -4.08
N ALA A 227 -31.40 -21.49 -2.94
CA ALA A 227 -32.54 -21.98 -2.16
C ALA A 227 -33.87 -21.68 -2.86
N ALA A 228 -34.06 -20.43 -3.30
CA ALA A 228 -35.25 -20.02 -4.07
C ALA A 228 -35.44 -20.87 -5.34
N SER A 229 -34.35 -21.33 -5.95
CA SER A 229 -34.36 -22.28 -7.08
C SER A 229 -35.17 -23.54 -6.80
N HIS A 230 -34.85 -24.16 -5.68
CA HIS A 230 -35.37 -25.46 -5.31
C HIS A 230 -36.87 -25.35 -5.05
N ASP A 231 -37.24 -24.30 -4.31
CA ASP A 231 -38.60 -24.02 -3.91
C ASP A 231 -39.49 -23.61 -5.10
N LEU A 232 -38.91 -23.00 -6.15
CA LEU A 232 -39.63 -22.70 -7.40
C LEU A 232 -39.75 -23.92 -8.33
N ARG A 233 -38.80 -24.86 -8.29
CA ARG A 233 -38.84 -26.09 -9.13
C ARG A 233 -39.94 -27.06 -8.67
N GLN A 234 -40.17 -27.17 -7.37
CA GLN A 234 -41.18 -28.07 -6.79
C GLN A 234 -42.62 -27.81 -7.32
N PRO A 235 -43.16 -26.58 -7.29
CA PRO A 235 -44.50 -26.30 -7.81
C PRO A 235 -44.58 -26.48 -9.34
N LEU A 236 -43.52 -26.17 -10.08
CA LEU A 236 -43.43 -26.44 -11.51
C LEU A 236 -43.54 -27.94 -11.85
N HIS A 237 -42.87 -28.79 -11.06
CA HIS A 237 -42.94 -30.23 -11.22
C HIS A 237 -44.36 -30.75 -10.91
N ALA A 238 -44.99 -30.23 -9.86
CA ALA A 238 -46.38 -30.56 -9.52
C ALA A 238 -47.36 -30.14 -10.63
N GLN A 239 -47.21 -28.94 -11.21
CA GLN A 239 -48.04 -28.51 -12.33
C GLN A 239 -47.84 -29.40 -13.56
N THR A 240 -46.62 -29.86 -13.83
CA THR A 240 -46.34 -30.81 -14.93
C THR A 240 -47.07 -32.13 -14.73
N LEU A 241 -47.12 -32.65 -13.49
CA LEU A 241 -47.88 -33.85 -13.14
C LEU A 241 -49.40 -33.63 -13.30
N PHE A 242 -49.93 -32.48 -12.89
CA PHE A 242 -51.35 -32.15 -13.07
C PHE A 242 -51.75 -32.04 -14.54
N VAL A 243 -50.91 -31.43 -15.39
CA VAL A 243 -51.17 -31.34 -16.83
C VAL A 243 -51.11 -32.74 -17.47
N ALA A 244 -50.15 -33.58 -17.07
CA ALA A 244 -50.06 -34.96 -17.54
C ALA A 244 -51.27 -35.82 -17.10
N ALA A 245 -51.80 -35.60 -15.89
CA ALA A 245 -53.01 -36.26 -15.41
C ALA A 245 -54.25 -35.77 -16.18
N LEU A 246 -54.34 -34.46 -16.44
CA LEU A 246 -55.43 -33.85 -17.22
C LEU A 246 -55.45 -34.40 -18.65
N LYS A 247 -54.30 -34.66 -19.28
CA LYS A 247 -54.22 -35.32 -20.59
C LYS A 247 -54.87 -36.71 -20.65
N ARG A 248 -54.98 -37.41 -19.53
CA ARG A 248 -55.53 -38.78 -19.47
C ARG A 248 -57.06 -38.80 -19.32
N THR A 249 -57.71 -37.66 -19.14
CA THR A 249 -59.18 -37.57 -19.09
C THR A 249 -59.79 -37.36 -20.49
N PRO A 250 -61.06 -37.75 -20.73
CA PRO A 250 -61.75 -37.45 -22.00
C PRO A 250 -61.83 -35.94 -22.23
N GLN A 251 -61.46 -35.48 -23.42
CA GLN A 251 -61.40 -34.05 -23.76
C GLN A 251 -61.95 -33.78 -25.16
N ASP A 252 -62.66 -32.67 -25.31
CA ASP A 252 -62.97 -32.11 -26.62
C ASP A 252 -61.70 -31.50 -27.28
N ASP A 253 -61.79 -31.16 -28.57
CA ASP A 253 -60.63 -30.65 -29.32
C ASP A 253 -60.16 -29.27 -28.84
N ARG A 254 -61.00 -28.50 -28.14
CA ARG A 254 -60.63 -27.21 -27.57
C ARG A 254 -59.81 -27.40 -26.28
N ALA A 255 -60.24 -28.32 -25.41
CA ALA A 255 -59.55 -28.70 -24.19
C ALA A 255 -58.18 -29.32 -24.50
N LYS A 256 -58.07 -30.19 -25.51
CA LYS A 256 -56.78 -30.75 -25.95
C LYS A 256 -55.78 -29.67 -26.35
N ARG A 257 -56.24 -28.65 -27.11
CA ARG A 257 -55.40 -27.51 -27.51
C ARG A 257 -54.95 -26.66 -26.31
N LEU A 258 -55.84 -26.39 -25.36
CA LEU A 258 -55.52 -25.63 -24.14
C LEU A 258 -54.51 -26.38 -23.26
N VAL A 259 -54.68 -27.69 -23.08
CA VAL A 259 -53.76 -28.54 -22.32
C VAL A 259 -52.37 -28.56 -22.95
N ALA A 260 -52.28 -28.65 -24.28
CA ALA A 260 -51.01 -28.55 -24.99
C ALA A 260 -50.31 -27.19 -24.78
N GLN A 261 -51.06 -26.08 -24.78
CA GLN A 261 -50.51 -24.74 -24.53
C GLN A 261 -50.03 -24.55 -23.07
N ILE A 262 -50.75 -25.10 -22.09
CA ILE A 262 -50.33 -25.06 -20.68
C ILE A 262 -49.02 -25.85 -20.50
N GLU A 263 -48.94 -27.02 -21.13
CA GLU A 263 -47.75 -27.87 -21.06
C GLU A 263 -46.53 -27.20 -21.71
N GLU A 264 -46.73 -26.52 -22.84
CA GLU A 264 -45.68 -25.72 -23.49
C GLU A 264 -45.25 -24.55 -22.61
N SER A 265 -46.19 -23.84 -21.97
CA SER A 265 -45.88 -22.75 -21.03
C SER A 265 -45.11 -23.25 -19.80
N ASN A 266 -45.45 -24.41 -19.25
CA ASN A 266 -44.72 -25.01 -18.13
C ASN A 266 -43.31 -25.44 -18.50
N ARG A 267 -43.12 -26.05 -19.67
CA ARG A 267 -41.78 -26.39 -20.18
C ARG A 267 -40.92 -25.14 -20.35
N ALA A 268 -41.50 -24.06 -20.90
CA ALA A 268 -40.81 -22.78 -21.04
C ALA A 268 -40.45 -22.16 -19.67
N LEU A 269 -41.35 -22.23 -18.68
CA LEU A 269 -41.11 -21.72 -17.33
C LEU A 269 -40.05 -22.54 -16.56
N GLY A 270 -40.03 -23.86 -16.72
CA GLY A 270 -38.98 -24.72 -16.15
C GLY A 270 -37.61 -24.41 -16.75
N SER A 271 -37.52 -24.30 -18.08
CA SER A 271 -36.28 -23.94 -18.76
C SER A 271 -35.78 -22.53 -18.40
N LEU A 272 -36.70 -21.59 -18.19
CA LEU A 272 -36.42 -20.24 -17.67
C LEU A 272 -35.72 -20.29 -16.33
N LEU A 273 -36.33 -21.04 -15.42
CA LEU A 273 -35.87 -21.14 -14.06
C LEU A 273 -34.49 -21.79 -14.05
N ASP A 274 -34.32 -22.96 -14.69
CA ASP A 274 -33.03 -23.63 -14.73
C ASP A 274 -31.93 -22.72 -15.36
N ALA A 275 -32.21 -22.04 -16.48
CA ALA A 275 -31.22 -21.14 -17.10
C ALA A 275 -30.80 -19.97 -16.20
N LEU A 276 -31.74 -19.30 -15.53
CA LEU A 276 -31.44 -18.20 -14.62
C LEU A 276 -30.61 -18.65 -13.41
N LEU A 277 -30.86 -19.87 -12.94
CA LEU A 277 -30.18 -20.42 -11.78
C LEU A 277 -28.79 -20.95 -12.12
N ASP A 278 -28.61 -21.51 -13.30
CA ASP A 278 -27.29 -21.93 -13.76
C ASP A 278 -26.37 -20.75 -13.99
N VAL A 279 -26.89 -19.63 -14.52
CA VAL A 279 -26.19 -18.34 -14.52
C VAL A 279 -25.81 -17.98 -13.08
N SER A 280 -26.77 -17.89 -12.16
CA SER A 280 -26.48 -17.53 -10.76
C SER A 280 -25.45 -18.44 -10.06
N ARG A 281 -25.40 -19.75 -10.37
CA ARG A 281 -24.43 -20.69 -9.80
C ARG A 281 -23.03 -20.53 -10.39
N LEU A 282 -22.95 -20.21 -11.67
CA LEU A 282 -21.70 -19.91 -12.37
C LEU A 282 -21.09 -18.58 -11.88
N ASP A 283 -21.91 -17.54 -11.62
CA ASP A 283 -21.46 -16.25 -11.04
C ASP A 283 -20.84 -16.43 -9.66
N ALA A 284 -21.41 -17.33 -8.86
CA ALA A 284 -21.00 -17.59 -7.50
C ALA A 284 -19.72 -18.43 -7.37
N GLY A 285 -19.18 -18.94 -8.49
CA GLY A 285 -18.11 -19.94 -8.47
C GLY A 285 -18.51 -21.28 -7.81
N ALA A 286 -19.81 -21.53 -7.62
CA ALA A 286 -20.32 -22.67 -6.86
C ALA A 286 -20.37 -23.98 -7.67
N LEU A 287 -20.13 -23.91 -8.99
CA LEU A 287 -20.13 -25.05 -9.89
C LEU A 287 -18.70 -25.57 -10.05
N VAL A 288 -18.31 -26.55 -9.23
CA VAL A 288 -17.00 -27.23 -9.35
C VAL A 288 -17.10 -28.28 -10.47
N PRO A 289 -16.33 -28.17 -11.58
CA PRO A 289 -16.44 -29.11 -12.69
C PRO A 289 -15.96 -30.52 -12.33
N GLU A 290 -16.73 -31.54 -12.70
CA GLU A 290 -16.35 -32.94 -12.51
C GLU A 290 -15.65 -33.47 -13.77
N VAL A 291 -14.34 -33.21 -13.85
CA VAL A 291 -13.55 -33.52 -15.05
C VAL A 291 -13.26 -35.02 -15.16
N THR A 292 -13.82 -35.67 -16.18
CA THR A 292 -13.63 -37.10 -16.46
C THR A 292 -13.23 -37.33 -17.92
N GLY A 293 -12.59 -38.48 -18.20
CA GLY A 293 -12.26 -38.91 -19.56
C GLY A 293 -13.41 -39.70 -20.19
N PHE A 294 -13.90 -39.29 -21.35
CA PHE A 294 -14.97 -39.99 -22.05
C PHE A 294 -14.83 -39.88 -23.59
N PRO A 295 -15.37 -40.84 -24.35
CA PRO A 295 -15.39 -40.76 -25.80
C PRO A 295 -16.36 -39.67 -26.26
N LEU A 296 -15.89 -38.73 -27.09
CA LEU A 296 -16.71 -37.61 -27.58
C LEU A 296 -17.88 -38.11 -28.45
N ASP A 297 -17.71 -39.26 -29.11
CA ASP A 297 -18.71 -39.86 -29.97
C ASP A 297 -20.01 -40.21 -29.23
N GLU A 298 -19.92 -40.66 -27.97
CA GLU A 298 -21.11 -40.92 -27.14
C GLU A 298 -21.94 -39.66 -26.92
N LEU A 299 -21.27 -38.51 -26.76
CA LEU A 299 -21.94 -37.23 -26.59
C LEU A 299 -22.56 -36.76 -27.91
N PHE A 300 -21.83 -36.91 -29.03
CA PHE A 300 -22.34 -36.64 -30.37
C PHE A 300 -23.58 -37.49 -30.69
N ASP A 301 -23.60 -38.74 -30.25
CA ASP A 301 -24.74 -39.64 -30.41
C ASP A 301 -25.96 -39.24 -29.57
N ALA A 302 -25.75 -38.70 -28.38
CA ALA A 302 -26.84 -38.12 -27.59
C ALA A 302 -27.44 -36.91 -28.31
N ILE A 303 -26.60 -35.97 -28.74
CA ILE A 303 -27.02 -34.78 -29.51
C ILE A 303 -27.76 -35.20 -30.79
N ARG A 304 -27.26 -36.22 -31.48
CA ARG A 304 -27.89 -36.77 -32.70
C ARG A 304 -29.31 -37.26 -32.45
N ARG A 305 -29.51 -38.07 -31.41
CA ARG A 305 -30.82 -38.62 -31.05
C ARG A 305 -31.82 -37.54 -30.64
N GLU A 306 -31.34 -36.50 -29.96
CA GLU A 306 -32.19 -35.41 -29.46
C GLU A 306 -32.59 -34.42 -30.57
N MET A 307 -31.65 -34.03 -31.44
CA MET A 307 -31.84 -32.91 -32.38
C MET A 307 -32.30 -33.34 -33.77
N ALA A 308 -32.04 -34.59 -34.19
CA ALA A 308 -32.43 -35.05 -35.53
C ALA A 308 -33.95 -35.00 -35.79
N PRO A 309 -34.84 -35.39 -34.85
CA PRO A 309 -36.30 -35.26 -35.06
C PRO A 309 -36.74 -33.80 -35.22
N LEU A 310 -36.20 -32.90 -34.39
CA LEU A 310 -36.53 -31.47 -34.41
C LEU A 310 -36.07 -30.78 -35.71
N ALA A 311 -34.92 -31.18 -36.24
CA ALA A 311 -34.43 -30.72 -37.53
C ALA A 311 -35.27 -31.27 -38.69
N ALA A 312 -35.69 -32.54 -38.61
CA ALA A 312 -36.54 -33.18 -39.61
C ALA A 312 -37.93 -32.55 -39.69
N GLU A 313 -38.55 -32.20 -38.55
CA GLU A 313 -39.81 -31.44 -38.49
C GLU A 313 -39.72 -30.07 -39.20
N ARG A 314 -38.53 -29.50 -39.28
CA ARG A 314 -38.24 -28.24 -40.00
C ARG A 314 -37.74 -28.45 -41.43
N GLY A 315 -37.61 -29.69 -41.91
CA GLY A 315 -37.08 -29.98 -43.24
C GLY A 315 -35.58 -29.70 -43.40
N LEU A 316 -34.82 -29.63 -42.30
CA LEU A 316 -33.38 -29.34 -42.33
C LEU A 316 -32.54 -30.62 -42.43
N ARG A 317 -31.43 -30.57 -43.18
CA ARG A 317 -30.41 -31.62 -43.13
C ARG A 317 -29.65 -31.52 -41.82
N PHE A 318 -29.66 -32.58 -41.02
CA PHE A 318 -28.90 -32.63 -39.76
C PHE A 318 -27.85 -33.73 -39.83
N ARG A 319 -26.57 -33.37 -39.72
CA ARG A 319 -25.45 -34.32 -39.79
C ARG A 319 -24.53 -34.15 -38.58
N VAL A 320 -24.30 -35.25 -37.88
CA VAL A 320 -23.26 -35.35 -36.85
C VAL A 320 -22.20 -36.30 -37.37
N VAL A 321 -20.96 -35.83 -37.45
CA VAL A 321 -19.83 -36.62 -37.97
C VAL A 321 -19.25 -37.44 -36.82
N ALA A 322 -19.26 -38.77 -36.98
CA ALA A 322 -18.63 -39.69 -36.03
C ALA A 322 -17.15 -39.33 -35.82
N THR A 323 -16.68 -39.44 -34.58
CA THR A 323 -15.37 -38.94 -34.16
C THR A 323 -14.61 -39.95 -33.31
N PRO A 324 -13.30 -40.19 -33.56
CA PRO A 324 -12.51 -41.10 -32.75
C PRO A 324 -11.97 -40.46 -31.46
N TYR A 325 -12.23 -39.16 -31.24
CA TYR A 325 -11.59 -38.41 -30.16
C TYR A 325 -12.16 -38.75 -28.77
N TRP A 326 -11.24 -38.83 -27.81
CA TRP A 326 -11.54 -38.81 -26.38
C TRP A 326 -11.26 -37.43 -25.83
N VAL A 327 -12.09 -36.98 -24.88
CA VAL A 327 -11.95 -35.67 -24.23
C VAL A 327 -11.92 -35.85 -22.73
N ARG A 328 -11.22 -34.92 -22.06
CA ARG A 328 -11.17 -34.83 -20.59
C ARG A 328 -11.84 -33.54 -20.16
N SER A 329 -13.09 -33.63 -19.73
CA SER A 329 -13.96 -32.48 -19.45
C SER A 329 -15.05 -32.89 -18.46
N ASP A 330 -15.84 -31.93 -17.97
CA ASP A 330 -17.14 -32.23 -17.38
C ASP A 330 -18.13 -32.60 -18.51
N ARG A 331 -18.68 -33.82 -18.44
CA ARG A 331 -19.57 -34.36 -19.48
C ARG A 331 -20.88 -33.59 -19.57
N MET A 332 -21.45 -33.20 -18.43
CA MET A 332 -22.74 -32.52 -18.36
C MET A 332 -22.62 -31.07 -18.86
N MET A 333 -21.56 -30.37 -18.45
CA MET A 333 -21.29 -29.00 -18.91
C MET A 333 -21.01 -28.96 -20.41
N LEU A 334 -20.19 -29.90 -20.94
CA LEU A 334 -19.92 -29.97 -22.37
C LEU A 334 -21.18 -30.31 -23.17
N ALA A 335 -22.00 -31.26 -22.70
CA ALA A 335 -23.28 -31.58 -23.32
C ALA A 335 -24.17 -30.34 -23.41
N ARG A 336 -24.22 -29.57 -22.33
CA ARG A 336 -25.02 -28.34 -22.28
C ARG A 336 -24.54 -27.26 -23.24
N VAL A 337 -23.23 -27.08 -23.40
CA VAL A 337 -22.66 -26.18 -24.40
C VAL A 337 -23.12 -26.61 -25.80
N LEU A 338 -22.95 -27.88 -26.14
CA LEU A 338 -23.31 -28.41 -27.45
C LEU A 338 -24.82 -28.33 -27.73
N THR A 339 -25.66 -28.72 -26.77
CA THR A 339 -27.13 -28.62 -26.93
C THR A 339 -27.56 -27.18 -27.15
N ASN A 340 -26.98 -26.19 -26.44
CA ASN A 340 -27.31 -24.77 -26.67
C ASN A 340 -26.89 -24.29 -28.08
N LEU A 341 -25.68 -24.65 -28.51
CA LEU A 341 -25.19 -24.27 -29.85
C LEU A 341 -26.00 -24.93 -30.96
N VAL A 342 -26.26 -26.24 -30.85
CA VAL A 342 -27.01 -27.01 -31.86
C VAL A 342 -28.48 -26.60 -31.88
N SER A 343 -29.11 -26.39 -30.73
CA SER A 343 -30.49 -25.89 -30.65
C SER A 343 -30.63 -24.52 -31.32
N ASN A 344 -29.67 -23.61 -31.10
CA ASN A 344 -29.64 -22.33 -31.81
C ASN A 344 -29.48 -22.52 -33.32
N ALA A 345 -28.54 -23.37 -33.76
CA ALA A 345 -28.33 -23.67 -35.17
C ALA A 345 -29.61 -24.19 -35.85
N VAL A 346 -30.31 -25.15 -35.22
CA VAL A 346 -31.58 -25.69 -35.73
C VAL A 346 -32.70 -24.66 -35.69
N ARG A 347 -32.76 -23.80 -34.68
CA ARG A 347 -33.78 -22.76 -34.53
C ARG A 347 -33.67 -21.67 -35.61
N TYR A 348 -32.46 -21.20 -35.90
CA TYR A 348 -32.25 -20.03 -36.77
C TYR A 348 -31.98 -20.39 -38.23
N THR A 349 -31.67 -21.65 -38.55
CA THR A 349 -31.55 -22.11 -39.94
C THR A 349 -32.94 -22.30 -40.54
N ARG A 350 -33.23 -21.58 -41.64
CA ARG A 350 -34.51 -21.70 -42.37
C ARG A 350 -34.48 -22.79 -43.43
N GLU A 351 -33.39 -22.87 -44.17
CA GLU A 351 -33.18 -23.81 -45.27
C GLU A 351 -31.74 -24.33 -45.23
N GLY A 352 -31.50 -25.53 -45.77
CA GLY A 352 -30.17 -26.14 -45.78
C GLY A 352 -30.00 -27.15 -44.65
N GLY A 353 -29.12 -26.87 -43.70
CA GLY A 353 -28.80 -27.82 -42.63
C GLY A 353 -27.78 -27.36 -41.58
N VAL A 354 -27.56 -28.25 -40.60
CA VAL A 354 -26.64 -28.10 -39.48
C VAL A 354 -25.67 -29.30 -39.46
N LEU A 355 -24.39 -29.00 -39.29
CA LEU A 355 -23.30 -29.96 -39.23
C LEU A 355 -22.56 -29.84 -37.89
N VAL A 356 -22.46 -30.95 -37.17
CA VAL A 356 -21.65 -31.07 -35.94
C VAL A 356 -20.45 -31.96 -36.24
N LEU A 357 -19.24 -31.48 -35.97
CA LEU A 357 -18.01 -32.22 -36.23
C LEU A 357 -16.92 -31.87 -35.22
N ALA A 358 -15.93 -32.74 -35.08
CA ALA A 358 -14.75 -32.50 -34.27
C ALA A 358 -13.48 -32.58 -35.13
N ARG A 359 -12.47 -31.76 -34.82
CA ARG A 359 -11.16 -31.75 -35.48
C ARG A 359 -10.05 -31.58 -34.45
N PRO A 360 -8.80 -31.93 -34.75
CA PRO A 360 -7.67 -31.59 -33.91
C PRO A 360 -7.60 -30.06 -33.73
N GLY A 361 -7.46 -29.62 -32.48
CA GLY A 361 -7.18 -28.23 -32.14
C GLY A 361 -5.69 -27.91 -32.29
N GLU A 362 -5.37 -26.62 -32.34
CA GLU A 362 -3.99 -26.14 -32.48
C GLU A 362 -3.15 -26.41 -31.21
N ASP A 363 -3.80 -26.47 -30.04
CA ASP A 363 -3.15 -26.65 -28.74
C ASP A 363 -3.11 -28.12 -28.26
N GLY A 364 -3.22 -29.08 -29.17
CA GLY A 364 -3.30 -30.51 -28.83
C GLY A 364 -4.64 -30.97 -28.24
N GLY A 365 -5.64 -30.08 -28.17
CA GLY A 365 -7.02 -30.38 -27.79
C GLY A 365 -7.90 -30.80 -28.98
N VAL A 366 -9.22 -30.85 -28.75
CA VAL A 366 -10.23 -31.15 -29.79
C VAL A 366 -11.09 -29.92 -30.03
N ARG A 367 -11.14 -29.44 -31.28
CA ARG A 367 -12.01 -28.35 -31.72
C ARG A 367 -13.35 -28.93 -32.19
N ILE A 368 -14.41 -28.70 -31.41
CA ILE A 368 -15.78 -29.05 -31.79
C ILE A 368 -16.39 -27.86 -32.56
N GLN A 369 -17.00 -28.15 -33.70
CA GLN A 369 -17.63 -27.13 -34.56
C GLN A 369 -19.10 -27.48 -34.77
N VAL A 370 -19.96 -26.50 -34.53
CA VAL A 370 -21.37 -26.51 -34.95
C VAL A 370 -21.48 -25.49 -36.08
N VAL A 371 -21.77 -25.98 -37.29
CA VAL A 371 -21.84 -25.18 -38.50
C VAL A 371 -23.26 -25.21 -39.03
N ASP A 372 -23.86 -24.05 -39.21
CA ASP A 372 -25.20 -23.90 -39.75
C ASP A 372 -25.21 -23.07 -41.04
N THR A 373 -26.33 -23.11 -41.74
CA THR A 373 -26.55 -22.37 -43.00
C THR A 373 -27.61 -21.28 -42.82
N GLY A 374 -27.81 -20.84 -41.58
CA GLY A 374 -28.72 -19.78 -41.22
C GLY A 374 -28.26 -18.38 -41.66
N PRO A 375 -28.96 -17.33 -41.22
CA PRO A 375 -28.73 -15.95 -41.68
C PRO A 375 -27.36 -15.38 -41.26
N GLY A 376 -26.60 -16.09 -40.42
CA GLY A 376 -25.36 -15.62 -39.85
C GLY A 376 -25.56 -14.51 -38.82
N ILE A 377 -24.44 -14.03 -38.27
CA ILE A 377 -24.41 -12.97 -37.26
C ILE A 377 -23.52 -11.84 -37.79
N ALA A 378 -24.09 -10.64 -37.89
CA ALA A 378 -23.37 -9.43 -38.31
C ALA A 378 -22.17 -9.16 -37.39
N ARG A 379 -21.09 -8.58 -37.92
CA ARG A 379 -19.79 -8.51 -37.22
C ARG A 379 -19.89 -7.74 -35.91
N GLU A 380 -20.66 -6.66 -35.90
CA GLU A 380 -20.98 -5.80 -34.77
C GLU A 380 -21.72 -6.53 -33.64
N HIS A 381 -22.41 -7.63 -33.94
CA HIS A 381 -23.22 -8.36 -32.96
C HIS A 381 -22.56 -9.65 -32.43
N ARG A 382 -21.35 -10.00 -32.89
CA ARG A 382 -20.70 -11.27 -32.52
C ARG A 382 -20.34 -11.38 -31.03
N GLU A 383 -19.97 -10.27 -30.40
CA GLU A 383 -19.73 -10.23 -28.95
C GLU A 383 -21.04 -10.13 -28.17
N ASP A 384 -21.98 -9.40 -28.74
CA ASP A 384 -23.25 -9.06 -28.13
C ASP A 384 -24.17 -10.29 -27.95
N VAL A 385 -24.12 -11.28 -28.84
CA VAL A 385 -24.95 -12.50 -28.74
C VAL A 385 -24.66 -13.36 -27.51
N PHE A 386 -23.54 -13.12 -26.82
CA PHE A 386 -23.19 -13.79 -25.57
C PHE A 386 -23.65 -13.04 -24.31
N VAL A 387 -24.26 -11.85 -24.47
CA VAL A 387 -24.81 -11.07 -23.34
C VAL A 387 -26.18 -11.62 -22.94
N GLU A 388 -26.40 -11.72 -21.64
CA GLU A 388 -27.66 -12.22 -21.06
C GLU A 388 -28.87 -11.43 -21.56
N PHE A 389 -29.96 -12.15 -21.87
CA PHE A 389 -31.23 -11.59 -22.36
C PHE A 389 -31.16 -10.83 -23.69
N ARG A 390 -30.02 -10.86 -24.39
CA ARG A 390 -29.87 -10.18 -25.67
C ARG A 390 -30.33 -11.08 -26.81
N GLN A 391 -31.23 -10.55 -27.64
CA GLN A 391 -31.76 -11.22 -28.84
C GLN A 391 -31.70 -10.26 -30.03
N LEU A 392 -31.20 -10.75 -31.15
CA LEU A 392 -31.16 -9.98 -32.40
C LEU A 392 -32.52 -10.10 -33.11
N HIS A 393 -33.04 -8.99 -33.63
CA HIS A 393 -34.25 -8.93 -34.46
C HIS A 393 -35.55 -9.48 -33.80
N ASN A 394 -35.69 -9.35 -32.47
CA ASN A 394 -36.93 -9.73 -31.73
C ASN A 394 -37.52 -8.53 -30.94
N PRO A 395 -38.04 -7.49 -31.61
CA PRO A 395 -38.56 -6.28 -30.94
C PRO A 395 -39.80 -6.54 -30.06
N GLU A 396 -40.56 -7.60 -30.32
CA GLU A 396 -41.79 -7.94 -29.57
C GLU A 396 -41.58 -8.97 -28.44
N ARG A 397 -40.34 -9.46 -28.24
CA ARG A 397 -40.02 -10.54 -27.27
C ARG A 397 -40.93 -11.76 -27.42
N ASP A 398 -41.11 -12.24 -28.66
CA ASP A 398 -41.88 -13.47 -28.89
C ASP A 398 -41.22 -14.65 -28.17
N ARG A 399 -41.98 -15.27 -27.25
CA ARG A 399 -41.55 -16.39 -26.39
C ARG A 399 -41.09 -17.61 -27.19
N ARG A 400 -41.51 -17.74 -28.46
CA ARG A 400 -41.09 -18.84 -29.35
C ARG A 400 -39.61 -18.80 -29.72
N HIS A 401 -38.93 -17.66 -29.58
CA HIS A 401 -37.53 -17.46 -29.95
C HIS A 401 -36.53 -17.77 -28.82
N GLY A 402 -37.00 -18.23 -27.65
CA GLY A 402 -36.18 -18.44 -26.46
C GLY A 402 -35.90 -17.14 -25.71
N LEU A 403 -34.93 -17.13 -24.78
CA LEU A 403 -34.76 -16.03 -23.80
C LEU A 403 -33.41 -15.32 -23.85
N GLY A 404 -32.51 -15.73 -24.75
CA GLY A 404 -31.18 -15.13 -24.87
C GLY A 404 -30.19 -15.51 -23.77
N LEU A 405 -30.42 -16.62 -23.05
CA LEU A 405 -29.50 -17.10 -22.00
C LEU A 405 -28.55 -18.21 -22.48
N GLY A 406 -28.90 -18.94 -23.55
CA GLY A 406 -28.17 -20.13 -23.98
C GLY A 406 -26.70 -19.86 -24.34
N LEU A 407 -26.42 -18.76 -25.06
CA LEU A 407 -25.04 -18.39 -25.41
C LEU A 407 -24.27 -17.78 -24.24
N ALA A 408 -24.93 -17.05 -23.34
CA ALA A 408 -24.30 -16.57 -22.11
C ALA A 408 -23.78 -17.74 -21.25
N ILE A 409 -24.57 -18.83 -21.14
CA ILE A 409 -24.14 -20.07 -20.48
C ILE A 409 -22.94 -20.70 -21.21
N VAL A 410 -22.95 -20.74 -22.54
CA VAL A 410 -21.81 -21.26 -23.32
C VAL A 410 -20.52 -20.50 -22.99
N ARG A 411 -20.55 -19.17 -22.96
CA ARG A 411 -19.37 -18.34 -22.68
C ARG A 411 -18.83 -18.48 -21.25
N ARG A 412 -19.68 -18.89 -20.30
CA ARG A 412 -19.27 -19.05 -18.90
C ARG A 412 -18.71 -20.43 -18.59
N ILE A 413 -19.10 -21.44 -19.38
CA ILE A 413 -18.61 -22.81 -19.27
C ILE A 413 -17.32 -23.02 -20.05
N ALA A 414 -17.22 -22.45 -21.26
CA ALA A 414 -16.04 -22.53 -22.12
C ALA A 414 -14.98 -21.52 -21.70
#